data_AF-A0A420HPG5-F1
#
_entry.id   AF-A0A420HPG5-F1
#
_cell.length_a   1.000
_cell.length_b   1.000
_cell.length_c   1.000
_cell.angle_alpha   90.00
_cell.angle_beta   90.00
_cell.angle_gamma   90.00
#
_symmetry.space_group_name_H-M   'P 1'
#
loop_
_entity.id
_entity.type
_entity.pdbx_description
1 polymer ?
#
loop_
_entity_poly.entity_id
_entity_poly.type
_entity_poly.pdbx_seq_one_letter_code
_entity_poly.pdbx_strand_id
1 'polypeptide(L)'
;MSRSENDKSVERTESYGIRFKSKKKDPPPETPESVRRRRLIILSFWIVIVTIGLPIWWNTTAIYRAKLPLNQMTDWANGKVCRPVFPLRISIQTDTLSVNDAQNLVKTTQHALDDLNDFPAHHLRLQLHPSNNSVTANDFSTGDAQEVALIIRLIPSTEIKASLHPYLSVLDIYYTSKQVPAGSSSSSSPLTAYITNQLRALFSEERALISHLLSTSNIEQTMEYRTSDTLNKWTSHTMKYSPSYHLTFSLFTPTSTPTSWPISSALETYIHPLLKLLHPISDFSIDTQIQFYASPGISGPILRKEDLSLFINAAEWPLSPSIGGGPTINFIIFVGDMEVDGGAKSWLIPQWGGVVILSPSEIEDLQPAMLIFAKQLLSLLGAPETGSLPFRLQTLSRVLSASLLLKASSTLGSLARLSLALPSIAIPRSVADGVTKSITSLHAACEGLGGHKGLQHARSAEREAEKAFFEKSMVGQVYFPDEHKVAVYLPLLGPIGVPLAVGAFKEIRAWIKGKTWTL
;
A
#
# COMPACT_ATOMS: atom_id res chain seq x y z
N MET A 1 -35.56 -5.75 -54.83
CA MET A 1 -36.51 -5.73 -55.97
C MET A 1 -36.38 -4.35 -56.62
N SER A 2 -35.76 -4.33 -57.79
CA SER A 2 -35.36 -3.16 -58.57
C SER A 2 -36.54 -2.43 -59.19
N ARG A 3 -36.53 -1.09 -59.14
CA ARG A 3 -37.03 -0.24 -60.25
C ARG A 3 -36.60 1.21 -60.04
N SER A 4 -35.56 1.63 -60.76
CA SER A 4 -35.35 3.04 -61.12
C SER A 4 -35.95 3.22 -62.52
N GLU A 5 -36.86 4.18 -62.62
CA GLU A 5 -37.67 4.45 -63.80
C GLU A 5 -37.05 5.54 -64.66
N ASN A 6 -37.19 5.36 -65.98
CA ASN A 6 -36.63 6.15 -67.06
C ASN A 6 -37.12 7.61 -67.09
N ASP A 7 -36.15 8.48 -67.34
CA ASP A 7 -36.11 9.51 -68.39
C ASP A 7 -37.42 9.83 -69.16
N LYS A 8 -37.75 11.13 -69.20
CA LYS A 8 -38.25 11.82 -70.40
C LYS A 8 -38.28 13.34 -70.20
N SER A 9 -37.40 14.01 -70.95
CA SER A 9 -37.47 15.43 -71.30
C SER A 9 -38.66 15.74 -72.22
N VAL A 10 -39.44 16.78 -71.91
CA VAL A 10 -40.37 17.43 -72.85
C VAL A 10 -40.33 18.95 -72.67
N GLU A 11 -40.37 19.60 -73.83
CA GLU A 11 -40.16 21.01 -74.14
C GLU A 11 -41.09 22.03 -73.47
N ARG A 12 -40.53 23.24 -73.43
CA ARG A 12 -41.06 24.54 -73.02
C ARG A 12 -42.23 24.98 -73.91
N THR A 13 -43.37 25.30 -73.29
CA THR A 13 -44.34 26.26 -73.85
C THR A 13 -44.76 27.26 -72.78
N GLU A 14 -44.62 28.54 -73.13
CA GLU A 14 -44.88 29.70 -72.30
C GLU A 14 -46.39 29.86 -72.05
N SER A 15 -46.79 30.00 -70.79
CA SER A 15 -48.09 30.53 -70.42
C SER A 15 -47.91 31.83 -69.64
N TYR A 16 -48.45 32.91 -70.19
CA TYR A 16 -48.49 34.25 -69.60
C TYR A 16 -49.37 34.25 -68.35
N GLY A 17 -48.76 34.02 -67.19
CA GLY A 17 -49.38 34.21 -65.88
C GLY A 17 -49.13 35.61 -65.35
N ILE A 18 -50.16 36.45 -65.33
CA ILE A 18 -50.16 37.78 -64.69
C ILE A 18 -49.85 37.60 -63.20
N ARG A 19 -48.61 37.91 -62.78
CA ARG A 19 -48.20 37.95 -61.37
C ARG A 19 -48.80 39.18 -60.70
N PHE A 20 -49.86 39.01 -59.93
CA PHE A 20 -50.22 39.97 -58.87
C PHE A 20 -49.08 40.02 -57.85
N LYS A 21 -48.27 41.09 -57.86
CA LYS A 21 -47.37 41.42 -56.76
C LYS A 21 -48.22 41.84 -55.55
N SER A 22 -48.53 40.88 -54.67
CA SER A 22 -48.91 41.21 -53.29
C SER A 22 -47.74 41.94 -52.64
N LYS A 23 -47.84 43.28 -52.53
CA LYS A 23 -46.99 44.05 -51.62
C LYS A 23 -47.33 43.57 -50.22
N LYS A 24 -46.42 42.80 -49.58
CA LYS A 24 -46.45 42.63 -48.13
C LYS A 24 -46.48 44.03 -47.52
N LYS A 25 -47.62 44.34 -46.89
CA LYS A 25 -47.83 45.61 -46.18
C LYS A 25 -46.91 45.54 -44.96
N ASP A 26 -45.78 46.23 -45.02
CA ASP A 26 -44.91 46.35 -43.86
C ASP A 26 -45.71 46.99 -42.71
N PRO A 27 -45.57 46.49 -41.47
CA PRO A 27 -46.28 47.05 -40.34
C PRO A 27 -45.92 48.54 -40.15
N PRO A 28 -46.82 49.34 -39.56
CA PRO A 28 -46.60 50.77 -39.36
C PRO A 28 -45.30 51.03 -38.58
N PRO A 29 -44.58 52.13 -38.89
CA PRO A 29 -43.31 52.45 -38.22
C PRO A 29 -43.52 52.59 -36.71
N GLU A 30 -42.71 51.87 -35.94
CA GLU A 30 -42.76 51.91 -34.48
C GLU A 30 -42.49 53.32 -33.95
N THR A 31 -43.23 53.73 -32.92
CA THR A 31 -43.01 55.02 -32.25
C THR A 31 -41.61 55.05 -31.60
N PRO A 32 -40.92 56.21 -31.56
CA PRO A 32 -39.58 56.31 -30.97
C PRO A 32 -39.56 55.94 -29.48
N GLU A 33 -40.68 56.14 -28.77
CA GLU A 33 -40.82 55.75 -27.36
C GLU A 33 -40.87 54.22 -27.17
N SER A 34 -41.56 53.49 -28.06
CA SER A 34 -41.61 52.02 -27.99
C SER A 34 -40.25 51.40 -28.29
N VAL A 35 -39.45 52.00 -29.17
CA VAL A 35 -38.08 51.57 -29.45
C VAL A 35 -37.18 51.78 -28.22
N ARG A 36 -37.28 52.94 -27.56
CA ARG A 36 -36.49 53.25 -26.36
C ARG A 36 -36.85 52.34 -25.18
N ARG A 37 -38.16 52.05 -24.98
CA ARG A 37 -38.62 51.09 -23.96
C ARG A 37 -38.13 49.66 -24.26
N ARG A 38 -38.23 49.18 -25.50
CA ARG A 38 -37.71 47.86 -25.90
C ARG A 38 -36.21 47.75 -25.63
N ARG A 39 -35.43 48.77 -25.99
CA ARG A 39 -33.98 48.81 -25.73
C ARG A 39 -33.68 48.76 -24.23
N LEU A 40 -34.41 49.52 -23.41
CA LEU A 40 -34.29 49.50 -21.93
C LEU A 40 -34.65 48.12 -21.34
N ILE A 41 -35.71 47.48 -21.82
CA ILE A 41 -36.13 46.14 -21.36
C ILE A 41 -35.05 45.12 -21.69
N ILE A 42 -34.60 45.05 -22.95
CA ILE A 42 -33.54 44.11 -23.38
C ILE A 42 -32.26 44.35 -22.57
N LEU A 43 -31.88 45.61 -22.37
CA LEU A 43 -30.70 45.98 -21.59
C LEU A 43 -30.85 45.56 -20.12
N SER A 44 -32.02 45.73 -19.51
CA SER A 44 -32.29 45.29 -18.13
C SER A 44 -32.17 43.76 -17.97
N PHE A 45 -32.68 42.98 -18.93
CA PHE A 45 -32.53 41.52 -18.92
C PHE A 45 -31.06 41.11 -19.04
N TRP A 46 -30.29 41.73 -19.93
CA TRP A 46 -28.86 41.44 -20.06
C TRP A 46 -28.05 41.86 -18.84
N ILE A 47 -28.39 42.99 -18.20
CA ILE A 47 -27.78 43.37 -16.92
C ILE A 47 -28.02 42.27 -15.88
N VAL A 48 -29.26 41.82 -15.70
CA VAL A 48 -29.58 40.78 -14.70
C VAL A 48 -28.91 39.45 -15.03
N ILE A 49 -28.93 39.02 -16.30
CA ILE A 49 -28.28 37.78 -16.74
C ILE A 49 -26.77 37.84 -16.50
N VAL A 50 -26.12 38.96 -16.80
CA VAL A 50 -24.66 39.07 -16.67
C VAL A 50 -24.22 39.29 -15.22
N THR A 51 -24.96 40.08 -14.45
CA THR A 51 -24.56 40.45 -13.07
C THR A 51 -25.01 39.44 -12.02
N ILE A 52 -26.12 38.74 -12.24
CA ILE A 52 -26.73 37.83 -11.26
C ILE A 52 -26.80 36.41 -11.83
N GLY A 53 -27.32 36.26 -13.05
CA GLY A 53 -27.54 34.95 -13.67
C GLY A 53 -26.26 34.15 -13.88
N LEU A 54 -25.28 34.70 -14.59
CA LEU A 54 -24.01 34.05 -14.90
C LEU A 54 -23.19 33.74 -13.64
N PRO A 55 -23.02 34.66 -12.65
CA PRO A 55 -22.28 34.35 -11.43
C PRO A 55 -22.93 33.26 -10.58
N ILE A 56 -24.26 33.29 -10.42
CA ILE A 56 -24.99 32.24 -9.68
C ILE A 56 -24.90 30.92 -10.41
N TRP A 57 -25.12 30.91 -11.73
CA TRP A 57 -25.01 29.70 -12.54
C TRP A 57 -23.61 29.09 -12.46
N TRP A 58 -22.57 29.91 -12.61
CA TRP A 58 -21.19 29.44 -12.52
C TRP A 58 -20.88 28.86 -11.14
N ASN A 59 -21.31 29.52 -10.06
CA ASN A 59 -21.06 29.05 -8.70
C ASN A 59 -21.86 27.78 -8.35
N THR A 60 -23.10 27.65 -8.84
CA THR A 60 -23.96 26.50 -8.57
C THR A 60 -23.68 25.29 -9.45
N THR A 61 -23.07 25.49 -10.63
CA THR A 61 -22.69 24.40 -11.55
C THR A 61 -21.21 24.03 -11.46
N ALA A 62 -20.39 24.84 -10.78
CA ALA A 62 -19.00 24.50 -10.51
C ALA A 62 -18.90 23.30 -9.56
N ILE A 63 -18.05 22.34 -9.94
CA ILE A 63 -17.74 21.18 -9.11
C ILE A 63 -16.84 21.64 -7.96
N TYR A 64 -17.23 21.34 -6.72
CA TYR A 64 -16.39 21.65 -5.56
C TYR A 64 -15.08 20.87 -5.63
N ARG A 65 -13.96 21.59 -5.50
CA ARG A 65 -12.61 21.02 -5.54
C ARG A 65 -11.75 21.60 -4.43
N ALA A 66 -11.40 20.76 -3.46
CA ALA A 66 -10.44 21.13 -2.41
C ALA A 66 -9.03 21.32 -2.99
N LYS A 67 -8.27 22.25 -2.41
CA LYS A 67 -6.87 22.49 -2.79
C LYS A 67 -6.00 21.41 -2.17
N LEU A 68 -5.21 20.73 -3.00
CA LEU A 68 -4.25 19.71 -2.56
C LEU A 68 -2.81 20.26 -2.62
N PRO A 69 -1.92 19.86 -1.70
CA PRO A 69 -0.51 20.24 -1.71
C PRO A 69 0.27 19.42 -2.76
N LEU A 70 0.00 19.65 -4.05
CA LEU A 70 0.49 18.81 -5.15
C LEU A 70 2.01 18.67 -5.17
N ASN A 71 2.75 19.78 -4.99
CA ASN A 71 4.22 19.76 -4.98
C ASN A 71 4.74 18.84 -3.87
N GLN A 72 4.19 18.94 -2.66
CA GLN A 72 4.58 18.10 -1.53
C GLN A 72 4.28 16.63 -1.80
N MET A 73 3.10 16.32 -2.35
CA MET A 73 2.73 14.95 -2.73
C MET A 73 3.70 14.36 -3.76
N THR A 74 4.09 15.14 -4.77
CA THR A 74 5.07 14.70 -5.79
C THR A 74 6.48 14.60 -5.23
N ASP A 75 6.88 15.48 -4.30
CA ASP A 75 8.20 15.42 -3.67
C ASP A 75 8.35 14.20 -2.75
N TRP A 76 7.27 13.78 -2.08
CA TRP A 76 7.20 12.50 -1.38
C TRP A 76 7.32 11.31 -2.34
N ALA A 77 6.52 11.30 -3.41
CA ALA A 77 6.53 10.22 -4.39
C ALA A 77 7.87 10.05 -5.10
N ASN A 78 8.61 11.15 -5.30
CA ASN A 78 9.93 11.16 -5.92
C ASN A 78 11.08 10.97 -4.92
N GLY A 79 10.80 10.65 -3.65
CA GLY A 79 11.83 10.38 -2.63
C GLY A 79 12.69 11.60 -2.25
N LYS A 80 12.23 12.83 -2.50
CA LYS A 80 12.98 14.05 -2.18
C LYS A 80 12.88 14.45 -0.71
N VAL A 81 11.78 14.10 -0.06
CA VAL A 81 11.47 14.51 1.33
C VAL A 81 12.08 13.55 2.35
N CYS A 82 11.91 12.25 2.14
CA CYS A 82 12.42 11.22 3.03
C CYS A 82 13.38 10.31 2.27
N ARG A 83 14.62 10.25 2.75
CA ARG A 83 15.55 9.18 2.39
C ARG A 83 15.51 8.17 3.53
N PRO A 84 14.94 6.97 3.32
CA PRO A 84 14.76 6.03 4.41
C PRO A 84 16.14 5.56 4.91
N VAL A 85 16.45 5.90 6.16
CA VAL A 85 17.64 5.44 6.87
C VAL A 85 17.16 4.72 8.13
N PHE A 86 17.70 3.54 8.39
CA PHE A 86 17.37 2.70 9.53
C PHE A 86 18.52 2.74 10.54
N PRO A 87 18.50 3.67 11.52
CA PRO A 87 19.47 3.69 12.60
C PRO A 87 19.14 2.58 13.60
N LEU A 88 19.80 1.43 13.48
CA LEU A 88 19.64 0.32 14.40
C LEU A 88 20.54 0.51 15.62
N ARG A 89 19.95 0.67 16.80
CA ARG A 89 20.73 0.73 18.04
C ARG A 89 21.06 -0.67 18.52
N ILE A 90 22.35 -0.93 18.74
CA ILE A 90 22.86 -2.19 19.28
C ILE A 90 23.50 -1.88 20.62
N SER A 91 23.00 -2.49 21.71
CA SER A 91 23.56 -2.27 23.04
C SER A 91 24.58 -3.34 23.38
N ILE A 92 25.77 -2.96 23.81
CA ILE A 92 26.79 -3.89 24.31
C ILE A 92 26.72 -3.91 25.85
N GLN A 93 26.41 -5.07 26.41
CA GLN A 93 26.45 -5.33 27.85
C GLN A 93 27.78 -6.00 28.21
N THR A 94 28.46 -5.37 29.18
CA THR A 94 29.75 -5.86 29.69
C THR A 94 29.75 -5.78 31.21
N ASP A 95 29.69 -6.92 31.89
CA ASP A 95 29.69 -6.94 33.35
C ASP A 95 31.12 -7.02 33.93
N THR A 96 32.11 -7.41 33.11
CA THR A 96 33.47 -7.71 33.56
C THR A 96 34.55 -6.78 33.00
N LEU A 97 34.25 -5.96 31.99
CA LEU A 97 35.21 -5.00 31.42
C LEU A 97 35.22 -3.69 32.21
N SER A 98 36.37 -3.01 32.22
CA SER A 98 36.42 -1.62 32.67
C SER A 98 35.60 -0.73 31.74
N VAL A 99 35.01 0.34 32.27
CA VAL A 99 34.17 1.26 31.48
C VAL A 99 34.96 1.89 30.32
N ASN A 100 36.24 2.18 30.53
CA ASN A 100 37.12 2.75 29.49
C ASN A 100 37.38 1.75 28.35
N ASP A 101 37.66 0.49 28.69
CA ASP A 101 37.89 -0.55 27.68
C ASP A 101 36.60 -0.87 26.90
N ALA A 102 35.45 -0.87 27.58
CA ALA A 102 34.15 -1.05 26.95
C ALA A 102 33.81 0.10 25.99
N GLN A 103 34.08 1.35 26.37
CA GLN A 103 33.93 2.51 25.49
C GLN A 103 34.88 2.47 24.29
N ASN A 104 36.14 2.07 24.50
CA ASN A 104 37.10 1.89 23.43
C ASN A 104 36.67 0.78 22.46
N LEU A 105 36.12 -0.32 22.97
CA LEU A 105 35.57 -1.40 22.15
C LEU A 105 34.39 -0.91 21.30
N VAL A 106 33.42 -0.22 21.90
CA VAL A 106 32.27 0.36 21.17
C VAL A 106 32.76 1.28 20.05
N LYS A 107 33.70 2.19 20.35
CA LYS A 107 34.23 3.15 19.39
C LYS A 107 34.99 2.47 18.24
N THR A 108 35.89 1.54 18.55
CA THR A 108 36.68 0.81 17.53
C THR A 108 35.80 -0.08 16.66
N THR A 109 34.81 -0.76 17.24
CA THR A 109 33.84 -1.55 16.47
C THR A 109 32.92 -0.68 15.62
N GLN A 110 32.50 0.50 16.12
CA GLN A 110 31.74 1.44 15.30
C GLN A 110 32.56 1.94 14.10
N HIS A 111 33.83 2.32 14.32
CA HIS A 111 34.71 2.71 13.21
C HIS A 111 34.88 1.58 12.19
N ALA A 112 35.10 0.33 12.64
CA ALA A 112 35.21 -0.82 11.74
C ALA A 112 33.91 -1.10 10.96
N LEU A 113 32.73 -0.84 11.54
CA LEU A 113 31.45 -0.96 10.84
C LEU A 113 31.24 0.17 9.83
N ASP A 114 31.59 1.41 10.20
CA ASP A 114 31.45 2.59 9.36
C ASP A 114 32.43 2.53 8.16
N ASP A 115 33.65 2.01 8.35
CA ASP A 115 34.66 1.82 7.30
C ASP A 115 34.23 0.82 6.23
N LEU A 116 33.45 -0.20 6.61
CA LEU A 116 32.92 -1.17 5.65
C LEU A 116 31.89 -0.53 4.72
N ASN A 117 31.13 0.49 5.18
CA ASN A 117 30.16 1.28 4.42
C ASN A 117 29.32 0.50 3.38
N ASP A 118 28.94 -0.75 3.69
CA ASP A 118 28.36 -1.64 2.68
C ASP A 118 26.95 -1.20 2.24
N PHE A 119 26.19 -0.47 3.08
CA PHE A 119 24.84 0.03 2.73
C PHE A 119 24.43 1.28 3.54
N PRO A 120 24.36 2.47 2.91
CA PRO A 120 24.17 3.75 3.60
C PRO A 120 22.76 3.96 4.17
N ALA A 121 21.79 3.13 3.79
CA ALA A 121 20.45 3.20 4.37
C ALA A 121 20.33 2.36 5.66
N HIS A 122 21.28 1.48 5.97
CA HIS A 122 21.23 0.60 7.14
C HIS A 122 22.45 0.84 8.03
N HIS A 123 22.27 1.66 9.06
CA HIS A 123 23.36 2.06 9.95
C HIS A 123 23.20 1.39 11.31
N LEU A 124 24.15 0.53 11.64
CA LEU A 124 24.27 -0.03 12.98
C LEU A 124 24.97 0.99 13.89
N ARG A 125 24.32 1.38 14.98
CA ARG A 125 24.83 2.32 15.98
C ARG A 125 25.02 1.61 17.30
N LEU A 126 26.27 1.42 17.68
CA LEU A 126 26.65 0.75 18.92
C LEU A 126 26.56 1.72 20.10
N GLN A 127 26.03 1.24 21.21
CA GLN A 127 25.95 1.97 22.48
C GLN A 127 26.32 1.04 23.64
N LEU A 128 26.91 1.59 24.69
CA LEU A 128 27.15 0.84 25.91
C LEU A 128 25.83 0.73 26.69
N HIS A 129 25.51 -0.46 27.19
CA HIS A 129 24.32 -0.67 28.01
C HIS A 129 24.46 0.11 29.34
N PRO A 130 23.46 0.91 29.75
CA PRO A 130 23.55 1.67 30.99
C PRO A 130 23.58 0.74 32.20
N SER A 131 24.55 0.92 33.11
CA SER A 131 24.77 0.05 34.28
C SER A 131 23.71 0.17 35.39
N ASN A 132 22.62 0.92 35.19
CA ASN A 132 21.58 1.10 36.20
C ASN A 132 20.34 0.24 35.93
N ASN A 133 20.15 -0.70 36.86
CA ASN A 133 18.99 -1.56 37.11
C ASN A 133 18.78 -2.75 36.17
N SER A 134 18.72 -3.92 36.82
CA SER A 134 18.33 -5.23 36.30
C SER A 134 17.32 -5.13 35.17
N VAL A 135 17.74 -5.52 33.97
CA VAL A 135 16.82 -5.91 32.91
C VAL A 135 16.10 -7.16 33.40
N THR A 136 14.97 -6.98 34.07
CA THR A 136 13.97 -8.02 34.20
C THR A 136 13.54 -8.35 32.77
N ALA A 137 13.91 -9.55 32.32
CA ALA A 137 13.79 -10.06 30.95
C ALA A 137 12.34 -10.26 30.45
N ASN A 138 11.35 -9.56 31.01
CA ASN A 138 9.94 -9.89 30.84
C ASN A 138 9.03 -8.76 30.36
N ASP A 139 9.54 -7.59 29.99
CA ASP A 139 8.72 -6.60 29.31
C ASP A 139 9.27 -6.27 27.94
N PHE A 140 8.46 -6.53 26.90
CA PHE A 140 8.48 -5.74 25.68
C PHE A 140 8.24 -4.29 26.13
N SER A 141 9.32 -3.58 26.44
CA SER A 141 9.25 -2.32 27.18
C SER A 141 8.44 -1.29 26.41
N THR A 142 7.22 -1.11 26.88
CA THR A 142 6.33 0.01 26.62
C THR A 142 6.86 1.18 27.44
N GLY A 143 7.59 2.09 26.81
CA GLY A 143 8.11 3.29 27.46
C GLY A 143 9.20 3.93 26.61
N ASP A 144 9.30 5.26 26.65
CA ASP A 144 10.19 6.13 25.85
C ASP A 144 11.71 5.82 25.89
N ALA A 145 12.12 4.68 26.46
CA ALA A 145 13.44 4.11 26.29
C ALA A 145 13.67 3.76 24.80
N GLN A 146 14.70 4.36 24.22
CA GLN A 146 15.11 4.16 22.84
C GLN A 146 15.23 2.66 22.50
N GLU A 147 14.38 2.20 21.58
CA GLU A 147 14.26 0.79 21.17
C GLU A 147 15.61 0.23 20.69
N VAL A 148 16.03 -0.88 21.28
CA VAL A 148 17.30 -1.57 20.98
C VAL A 148 17.01 -2.76 20.06
N ALA A 149 17.71 -2.83 18.92
CA ALA A 149 17.54 -3.88 17.91
C ALA A 149 18.23 -5.21 18.31
N LEU A 150 19.35 -5.14 19.00
CA LEU A 150 20.11 -6.31 19.45
C LEU A 150 20.91 -5.97 20.71
N ILE A 151 20.90 -6.88 21.67
CA ILE A 151 21.77 -6.80 22.86
C ILE A 151 22.94 -7.77 22.67
N ILE A 152 24.17 -7.30 22.78
CA ILE A 152 25.37 -8.12 22.76
C ILE A 152 25.85 -8.31 24.20
N ARG A 153 25.86 -9.54 24.71
CA ARG A 153 26.43 -9.84 26.04
C ARG A 153 27.84 -10.40 25.86
N LEU A 154 28.82 -9.70 26.44
CA LEU A 154 30.21 -10.17 26.44
C LEU A 154 30.47 -11.06 27.66
N ILE A 155 30.85 -12.31 27.42
CA ILE A 155 31.10 -13.31 28.45
C ILE A 155 32.58 -13.75 28.39
N PRO A 156 33.36 -13.67 29.47
CA PRO A 156 34.75 -14.12 29.44
C PRO A 156 34.82 -15.64 29.28
N SER A 157 35.68 -16.13 28.38
CA SER A 157 35.87 -17.54 28.05
C SER A 157 37.30 -17.83 27.55
N THR A 158 37.61 -19.10 27.33
CA THR A 158 38.89 -19.57 26.75
C THR A 158 38.92 -19.52 25.23
N GLU A 159 37.74 -19.53 24.58
CA GLU A 159 37.59 -19.52 23.12
C GLU A 159 36.65 -18.40 22.66
N ILE A 160 36.86 -17.90 21.44
CA ILE A 160 35.94 -16.95 20.80
C ILE A 160 34.78 -17.74 20.17
N LYS A 161 33.58 -17.52 20.67
CA LYS A 161 32.35 -18.11 20.14
C LYS A 161 31.21 -17.11 20.19
N ALA A 162 30.33 -17.15 19.21
CA ALA A 162 29.05 -16.46 19.21
C ALA A 162 27.91 -17.47 19.38
N SER A 163 26.91 -17.14 20.19
CA SER A 163 25.69 -17.91 20.34
C SER A 163 24.50 -16.98 20.43
N LEU A 164 23.53 -17.13 19.54
CA LEU A 164 22.29 -16.35 19.58
C LEU A 164 21.31 -17.02 20.56
N HIS A 165 20.67 -16.23 21.41
CA HIS A 165 19.67 -16.75 22.34
C HIS A 165 18.41 -17.24 21.57
N PRO A 166 17.84 -18.41 21.89
CA PRO A 166 16.71 -18.96 21.13
C PRO A 166 15.44 -18.10 21.18
N TYR A 167 15.18 -17.48 22.34
CA TYR A 167 13.92 -16.78 22.63
C TYR A 167 14.04 -15.26 22.75
N LEU A 168 15.27 -14.72 22.71
CA LEU A 168 15.53 -13.31 22.95
C LEU A 168 16.38 -12.73 21.82
N SER A 169 16.29 -11.43 21.57
CA SER A 169 17.17 -10.69 20.65
C SER A 169 18.51 -10.38 21.33
N VAL A 170 19.19 -11.43 21.80
CA VAL A 170 20.44 -11.34 22.56
C VAL A 170 21.50 -12.23 21.92
N LEU A 171 22.65 -11.64 21.62
CA LEU A 171 23.83 -12.32 21.08
C LEU A 171 24.89 -12.45 22.17
N ASP A 172 25.18 -13.67 22.58
CA ASP A 172 26.25 -13.96 23.52
C ASP A 172 27.56 -14.12 22.77
N ILE A 173 28.56 -13.31 23.12
CA ILE A 173 29.90 -13.38 22.55
C ILE A 173 30.87 -13.74 23.66
N TYR A 174 31.44 -14.92 23.53
CA TYR A 174 32.49 -15.43 24.38
C TYR A 174 33.83 -14.87 23.90
N TYR A 175 34.63 -14.29 24.80
CA TYR A 175 35.90 -13.64 24.44
C TYR A 175 37.01 -13.96 25.44
N THR A 176 38.27 -13.92 24.98
CA THR A 176 39.42 -14.09 25.87
C THR A 176 39.98 -12.75 26.31
N SER A 177 40.47 -12.66 27.55
CA SER A 177 40.96 -11.39 28.13
C SER A 177 42.14 -10.76 27.38
N LYS A 178 42.91 -11.53 26.60
CA LYS A 178 44.07 -11.03 25.83
C LYS A 178 43.68 -10.34 24.51
N GLN A 179 42.41 -10.44 24.12
CA GLN A 179 41.88 -9.99 22.83
C GLN A 179 41.10 -8.68 22.93
N VAL A 180 40.89 -8.17 24.15
CA VAL A 180 40.31 -6.86 24.41
C VAL A 180 41.32 -5.80 23.94
N PRO A 181 40.90 -4.75 23.21
CA PRO A 181 41.79 -3.69 22.78
C PRO A 181 42.47 -3.03 23.99
N ALA A 182 43.76 -3.31 24.19
CA ALA A 182 44.56 -2.71 25.25
C ALA A 182 45.21 -1.42 24.72
N GLY A 183 44.72 -0.28 25.20
CA GLY A 183 45.25 1.03 24.83
C GLY A 183 44.80 1.56 23.47
N SER A 184 45.15 2.82 23.20
CA SER A 184 44.67 3.63 22.08
C SER A 184 45.31 3.34 20.70
N SER A 185 46.07 2.24 20.56
CA SER A 185 47.04 2.07 19.46
C SER A 185 46.80 0.89 18.50
N SER A 186 45.74 0.09 18.66
CA SER A 186 45.39 -0.95 17.67
C SER A 186 44.07 -0.65 16.98
N SER A 187 44.12 -0.31 15.69
CA SER A 187 42.95 -0.04 14.83
C SER A 187 42.05 -1.25 14.59
N SER A 188 42.52 -2.48 14.87
CA SER A 188 41.68 -3.68 14.82
C SER A 188 42.06 -4.69 15.89
N SER A 189 41.27 -4.77 16.96
CA SER A 189 41.34 -5.90 17.89
C SER A 189 40.69 -7.14 17.25
N PRO A 190 41.17 -8.36 17.53
CA PRO A 190 40.54 -9.58 17.01
C PRO A 190 39.08 -9.72 17.48
N LEU A 191 38.76 -9.22 18.68
CA LEU A 191 37.39 -9.16 19.20
C LEU A 191 36.52 -8.18 18.38
N THR A 192 37.04 -7.00 18.07
CA THR A 192 36.38 -6.01 17.21
C THR A 192 36.04 -6.61 15.85
N ALA A 193 37.02 -7.23 15.18
CA ALA A 193 36.81 -7.85 13.87
C ALA A 193 35.77 -9.00 13.93
N TYR A 194 35.79 -9.79 15.01
CA TYR A 194 34.81 -10.86 15.21
C TYR A 194 33.38 -10.32 15.38
N ILE A 195 33.20 -9.31 16.25
CA ILE A 195 31.90 -8.66 16.48
C ILE A 195 31.38 -8.07 15.17
N THR A 196 32.22 -7.33 14.42
CA THR A 196 31.87 -6.72 13.15
C THR A 196 31.39 -7.77 12.13
N ASN A 197 32.13 -8.87 11.96
CA ASN A 197 31.75 -9.93 11.03
C ASN A 197 30.46 -10.64 11.45
N GLN A 198 30.27 -10.88 12.75
CA GLN A 198 29.06 -11.52 13.27
C GLN A 198 27.82 -10.64 13.07
N LEU A 199 27.93 -9.33 13.33
CA LEU A 199 26.86 -8.37 13.06
C LEU A 199 26.52 -8.28 11.57
N ARG A 200 27.54 -8.25 10.70
CA ARG A 200 27.33 -8.26 9.25
C ARG A 200 26.58 -9.51 8.80
N ALA A 201 26.94 -10.67 9.33
CA ALA A 201 26.27 -11.93 9.00
C ALA A 201 24.81 -11.94 9.48
N LEU A 202 24.55 -11.52 10.71
CA LEU A 202 23.21 -11.49 11.30
C LEU A 202 22.25 -10.54 10.57
N PHE A 203 22.71 -9.35 10.20
CA PHE A 203 21.89 -8.35 9.49
C PHE A 203 21.96 -8.46 7.96
N SER A 204 22.61 -9.49 7.41
CA SER A 204 22.78 -9.65 5.96
C SER A 204 21.45 -9.82 5.23
N GLU A 205 20.52 -10.59 5.81
CA GLU A 205 19.18 -10.84 5.26
C GLU A 205 18.34 -9.56 5.29
N GLU A 206 18.28 -8.86 6.43
CA GLU A 206 17.57 -7.58 6.57
C GLU A 206 18.08 -6.54 5.57
N ARG A 207 19.41 -6.42 5.44
CA ARG A 207 20.04 -5.50 4.49
C ARG A 207 19.66 -5.81 3.04
N ALA A 208 19.67 -7.08 2.66
CA ALA A 208 19.29 -7.50 1.31
C ALA A 208 17.82 -7.16 1.00
N LEU A 209 16.92 -7.41 1.95
CA LEU A 209 15.49 -7.10 1.81
C LEU A 209 15.25 -5.59 1.67
N ILE A 210 15.83 -4.76 2.56
CA ILE A 210 15.67 -3.31 2.51
C ILE A 210 16.27 -2.76 1.22
N SER A 211 17.47 -3.19 0.83
CA SER A 211 18.11 -2.77 -0.42
C SER A 211 17.22 -3.03 -1.64
N HIS A 212 16.60 -4.21 -1.72
CA HIS A 212 15.67 -4.54 -2.80
C HIS A 212 14.41 -3.67 -2.81
N LEU A 213 13.84 -3.39 -1.64
CA LEU A 213 12.67 -2.50 -1.54
C LEU A 213 12.99 -1.08 -2.04
N LEU A 214 14.14 -0.54 -1.63
CA LEU A 214 14.55 0.82 -2.02
C LEU A 214 14.92 0.91 -3.51
N SER A 215 15.53 -0.13 -4.09
CA SER A 215 15.85 -0.15 -5.52
C SER A 215 14.60 -0.24 -6.39
N THR A 216 13.61 -1.04 -5.97
CA THR A 216 12.34 -1.20 -6.71
C THR A 216 11.57 0.13 -6.79
N SER A 217 11.64 0.97 -5.75
CA SER A 217 10.98 2.28 -5.75
C SER A 217 11.69 3.33 -6.60
N ASN A 218 13.02 3.24 -6.76
CA ASN A 218 13.81 4.20 -7.51
C ASN A 218 14.14 3.64 -8.91
N ILE A 219 13.21 3.78 -9.86
CA ILE A 219 13.34 3.28 -11.26
C ILE A 219 14.41 4.07 -12.09
N GLU A 220 15.48 4.57 -11.48
CA GLU A 220 16.55 5.25 -12.24
C GLU A 220 17.99 4.81 -11.92
N GLN A 221 18.25 3.86 -11.00
CA GLN A 221 19.60 3.32 -10.83
C GLN A 221 19.60 1.81 -10.57
N THR A 222 19.59 1.04 -11.66
CA THR A 222 20.03 -0.36 -11.69
C THR A 222 21.52 -0.43 -11.36
N MET A 223 21.85 -0.46 -10.07
CA MET A 223 23.02 -1.17 -9.61
C MET A 223 22.63 -2.63 -9.47
N GLU A 224 23.23 -3.46 -10.32
CA GLU A 224 23.02 -4.90 -10.44
C GLU A 224 23.50 -5.61 -9.17
N TYR A 225 22.76 -5.46 -8.07
CA TYR A 225 22.89 -6.35 -6.92
C TYR A 225 22.45 -7.73 -7.39
N ARG A 226 23.38 -8.69 -7.45
CA ARG A 226 23.06 -10.11 -7.63
C ARG A 226 21.95 -10.47 -6.65
N THR A 227 20.73 -10.62 -7.17
CA THR A 227 19.60 -11.13 -6.40
C THR A 227 19.97 -12.51 -5.92
N SER A 228 20.16 -12.67 -4.61
CA SER A 228 20.36 -13.98 -4.02
C SER A 228 19.11 -14.83 -4.22
N ASP A 229 19.25 -16.14 -4.36
CA ASP A 229 18.10 -17.06 -4.47
C ASP A 229 17.13 -16.90 -3.29
N THR A 230 17.64 -16.49 -2.12
CA THR A 230 16.84 -16.17 -0.93
C THR A 230 15.88 -15.00 -1.14
N LEU A 231 16.30 -13.97 -1.88
CA LEU A 231 15.48 -12.80 -2.16
C LEU A 231 14.38 -13.13 -3.18
N ASN A 232 14.70 -13.91 -4.22
CA ASN A 232 13.72 -14.38 -5.20
C ASN A 232 12.68 -15.30 -4.56
N LYS A 233 13.11 -16.16 -3.62
CA LYS A 233 12.20 -16.97 -2.80
C LYS A 233 11.31 -16.08 -1.94
N TRP A 234 11.87 -15.06 -1.28
CA TRP A 234 11.11 -14.14 -0.43
C TRP A 234 10.06 -13.36 -1.23
N THR A 235 10.42 -12.75 -2.37
CA THR A 235 9.50 -11.95 -3.19
C THR A 235 8.37 -12.79 -3.79
N SER A 236 8.65 -14.02 -4.19
CA SER A 236 7.63 -14.93 -4.76
C SER A 236 6.70 -15.52 -3.69
N HIS A 237 7.21 -15.82 -2.50
CA HIS A 237 6.44 -16.49 -1.44
C HIS A 237 5.61 -15.53 -0.59
N THR A 238 6.10 -14.30 -0.39
CA THR A 238 5.50 -13.32 0.52
C THR A 238 4.22 -12.73 -0.05
N MET A 239 3.19 -12.61 0.79
CA MET A 239 1.94 -11.94 0.46
C MET A 239 2.11 -10.43 0.52
N LYS A 240 1.35 -9.71 -0.31
CA LYS A 240 1.25 -8.25 -0.16
C LYS A 240 0.72 -7.93 1.24
N TYR A 241 1.34 -6.93 1.86
CA TYR A 241 0.91 -6.48 3.17
C TYR A 241 -0.58 -6.06 3.14
N SER A 242 -1.31 -6.46 4.18
CA SER A 242 -2.67 -6.00 4.45
C SER A 242 -2.80 -5.60 5.93
N PRO A 243 -3.61 -4.57 6.26
CA PRO A 243 -3.90 -4.22 7.64
C PRO A 243 -4.59 -5.34 8.42
N SER A 244 -5.39 -6.17 7.74
CA SER A 244 -6.13 -7.28 8.32
C SER A 244 -6.04 -8.54 7.46
N TYR A 245 -5.79 -9.68 8.09
CA TYR A 245 -5.76 -10.99 7.47
C TYR A 245 -6.85 -11.91 8.04
N HIS A 246 -7.43 -12.74 7.17
CA HIS A 246 -8.38 -13.78 7.57
C HIS A 246 -7.68 -15.14 7.51
N LEU A 247 -7.56 -15.83 8.64
CA LEU A 247 -6.94 -17.16 8.73
C LEU A 247 -8.03 -18.23 8.75
N THR A 248 -8.03 -19.13 7.77
CA THR A 248 -9.01 -20.22 7.67
C THR A 248 -8.33 -21.55 7.97
N PHE A 249 -8.70 -22.20 9.08
CA PHE A 249 -8.21 -23.53 9.44
C PHE A 249 -9.24 -24.57 9.02
N SER A 250 -8.87 -25.43 8.08
CA SER A 250 -9.78 -26.38 7.43
C SER A 250 -9.31 -27.81 7.66
N LEU A 251 -10.19 -28.67 8.15
CA LEU A 251 -9.94 -30.11 8.21
C LEU A 251 -10.63 -30.80 7.04
N PHE A 252 -9.85 -31.40 6.15
CA PHE A 252 -10.34 -32.11 4.98
C PHE A 252 -10.19 -33.61 5.16
N THR A 253 -11.30 -34.32 4.98
CA THR A 253 -11.38 -35.76 5.20
C THR A 253 -11.96 -36.43 3.96
N PRO A 254 -11.37 -37.53 3.45
CA PRO A 254 -11.93 -38.26 2.31
C PRO A 254 -13.19 -39.08 2.69
N THR A 255 -13.47 -39.21 3.99
CA THR A 255 -14.59 -39.99 4.53
C THR A 255 -15.51 -39.09 5.38
N SER A 256 -16.52 -39.67 6.04
CA SER A 256 -17.35 -38.96 7.02
C SER A 256 -16.67 -38.81 8.40
N THR A 257 -15.46 -39.32 8.57
CA THR A 257 -14.74 -39.32 9.85
C THR A 257 -13.37 -38.65 9.73
N PRO A 258 -12.92 -37.89 10.75
CA PRO A 258 -13.63 -37.56 11.99
C PRO A 258 -14.63 -36.40 11.85
N THR A 259 -15.72 -36.45 12.63
CA THR A 259 -16.76 -35.39 12.65
C THR A 259 -16.34 -34.15 13.44
N SER A 260 -15.30 -34.25 14.27
CA SER A 260 -14.78 -33.17 15.09
C SER A 260 -13.27 -33.32 15.28
N TRP A 261 -12.60 -32.24 15.65
CA TRP A 261 -11.17 -32.17 15.91
C TRP A 261 -10.90 -31.14 17.01
N PRO A 262 -9.85 -31.31 17.84
CA PRO A 262 -9.55 -30.43 18.98
C PRO A 262 -8.87 -29.11 18.54
N ILE A 263 -9.41 -28.45 17.52
CA ILE A 263 -8.81 -27.24 16.94
C ILE A 263 -8.88 -26.04 17.88
N SER A 264 -9.98 -25.87 18.63
CA SER A 264 -10.16 -24.70 19.51
C SER A 264 -9.07 -24.63 20.58
N SER A 265 -8.77 -25.74 21.26
CA SER A 265 -7.68 -25.81 22.24
C SER A 265 -6.29 -25.65 21.61
N ALA A 266 -6.09 -26.21 20.41
CA ALA A 266 -4.83 -26.09 19.69
C ALA A 266 -4.55 -24.64 19.24
N LEU A 267 -5.57 -23.92 18.77
CA LEU A 267 -5.45 -22.52 18.39
C LEU A 267 -5.10 -21.65 19.60
N GLU A 268 -5.80 -21.81 20.72
CA GLU A 268 -5.53 -21.05 21.97
C GLU A 268 -4.13 -21.28 22.50
N THR A 269 -3.62 -22.51 22.38
CA THR A 269 -2.30 -22.86 22.93
C THR A 269 -1.15 -22.43 22.03
N TYR A 270 -1.27 -22.61 20.70
CA TYR A 270 -0.13 -22.48 19.78
C TYR A 270 -0.21 -21.29 18.83
N ILE A 271 -1.41 -20.89 18.38
CA ILE A 271 -1.59 -19.84 17.36
C ILE A 271 -1.89 -18.49 18.00
N HIS A 272 -2.81 -18.41 18.96
CA HIS A 272 -3.19 -17.16 19.63
C HIS A 272 -2.00 -16.40 20.26
N PRO A 273 -1.03 -17.06 20.94
CA PRO A 273 0.15 -16.37 21.46
C PRO A 273 0.99 -15.72 20.34
N LEU A 274 1.11 -16.40 19.19
CA LEU A 274 1.80 -15.85 18.02
C LEU A 274 1.04 -14.67 17.42
N LEU A 275 -0.28 -14.77 17.27
CA LEU A 275 -1.10 -13.67 16.76
C LEU A 275 -1.06 -12.44 17.68
N LYS A 276 -1.02 -12.64 18.99
CA LYS A 276 -0.85 -11.55 19.96
C LYS A 276 0.47 -10.81 19.76
N LEU A 277 1.55 -11.52 19.43
CA LEU A 277 2.85 -10.91 19.09
C LEU A 277 2.83 -10.19 17.74
N LEU A 278 2.03 -10.67 16.78
CA LEU A 278 1.89 -10.08 15.45
C LEU A 278 0.88 -8.94 15.37
N HIS A 279 0.03 -8.75 16.39
CA HIS A 279 -1.01 -7.72 16.42
C HIS A 279 -0.51 -6.28 16.17
N PRO A 280 0.67 -5.85 16.67
CA PRO A 280 1.22 -4.54 16.32
C PRO A 280 1.48 -4.36 14.80
N ILE A 281 1.67 -5.46 14.08
CA ILE A 281 1.95 -5.48 12.64
C ILE A 281 0.65 -5.50 11.84
N SER A 282 -0.23 -6.48 12.08
CA SER A 282 -1.50 -6.66 11.37
C SER A 282 -2.57 -7.24 12.28
N ASP A 283 -3.83 -7.00 11.94
CA ASP A 283 -4.98 -7.61 12.61
C ASP A 283 -5.29 -8.97 11.99
N PHE A 284 -5.75 -9.92 12.81
CA PHE A 284 -6.06 -11.28 12.36
C PHE A 284 -7.43 -11.70 12.85
N SER A 285 -8.24 -12.29 11.97
CA SER A 285 -9.41 -13.06 12.37
C SER A 285 -9.19 -14.53 12.04
N ILE A 286 -9.82 -15.43 12.80
CA ILE A 286 -9.72 -16.87 12.59
C ILE A 286 -11.11 -17.43 12.32
N ASP A 287 -11.21 -18.22 11.25
CA ASP A 287 -12.37 -19.05 10.94
C ASP A 287 -11.93 -20.52 10.89
N THR A 288 -12.79 -21.42 11.34
CA THR A 288 -12.53 -22.88 11.32
C THR A 288 -13.62 -23.60 10.54
N GLN A 289 -13.24 -24.56 9.72
CA GLN A 289 -14.19 -25.38 8.96
C GLN A 289 -13.77 -26.85 8.88
N ILE A 290 -14.76 -27.71 8.62
CA ILE A 290 -14.56 -29.15 8.39
C ILE A 290 -15.23 -29.48 7.06
N GLN A 291 -14.49 -30.12 6.16
CA GLN A 291 -15.00 -30.61 4.89
C GLN A 291 -14.93 -32.15 4.88
N PHE A 292 -16.10 -32.75 4.68
CA PHE A 292 -16.25 -34.20 4.52
C PHE A 292 -16.21 -34.57 3.05
N TYR A 293 -15.80 -35.82 2.77
CA TYR A 293 -15.73 -36.38 1.43
C TYR A 293 -14.89 -35.53 0.46
N ALA A 294 -13.85 -34.87 0.96
CA ALA A 294 -12.90 -34.13 0.16
C ALA A 294 -11.95 -35.10 -0.55
N SER A 295 -12.19 -35.35 -1.85
CA SER A 295 -11.21 -36.04 -2.68
C SER A 295 -10.21 -35.02 -3.25
N PRO A 296 -8.90 -35.22 -3.09
CA PRO A 296 -7.92 -34.39 -3.78
C PRO A 296 -8.02 -34.60 -5.29
N GLY A 297 -7.61 -33.59 -6.07
CA GLY A 297 -7.62 -33.67 -7.54
C GLY A 297 -6.63 -34.70 -8.12
N ILE A 298 -5.74 -35.25 -7.29
CA ILE A 298 -4.72 -36.23 -7.66
C ILE A 298 -4.77 -37.40 -6.68
N SER A 299 -4.77 -38.63 -7.22
CA SER A 299 -4.74 -39.87 -6.43
C SER A 299 -3.38 -40.55 -6.54
N GLY A 300 -2.72 -40.78 -5.41
CA GLY A 300 -1.46 -41.52 -5.33
C GLY A 300 -0.83 -41.42 -3.93
N PRO A 301 -0.03 -42.40 -3.51
CA PRO A 301 0.64 -42.38 -2.21
C PRO A 301 1.78 -41.34 -2.14
N ILE A 302 2.36 -40.97 -3.29
CA ILE A 302 3.45 -40.00 -3.40
C ILE A 302 3.03 -38.84 -4.31
N LEU A 303 3.05 -37.62 -3.78
CA LEU A 303 2.75 -36.38 -4.48
C LEU A 303 4.04 -35.75 -5.04
N ARG A 304 4.08 -35.49 -6.34
CA ARG A 304 5.21 -34.77 -6.95
C ARG A 304 5.10 -33.27 -6.71
N LYS A 305 6.22 -32.56 -6.80
CA LYS A 305 6.26 -31.09 -6.62
C LYS A 305 5.36 -30.34 -7.61
N GLU A 306 5.21 -30.85 -8.83
CA GLU A 306 4.33 -30.32 -9.88
C GLU A 306 2.83 -30.46 -9.55
N ASP A 307 2.49 -31.45 -8.73
CA ASP A 307 1.12 -31.82 -8.36
C ASP A 307 0.60 -31.06 -7.13
N LEU A 308 1.48 -30.36 -6.39
CA LEU A 308 1.15 -29.71 -5.11
C LEU A 308 0.16 -28.55 -5.24
N SER A 309 0.20 -27.81 -6.35
CA SER A 309 -0.75 -26.73 -6.62
C SER A 309 -2.10 -27.27 -7.13
N LEU A 310 -2.06 -28.37 -7.88
CA LEU A 310 -3.25 -29.09 -8.37
C LEU A 310 -4.03 -29.76 -7.24
N PHE A 311 -3.37 -30.10 -6.13
CA PHE A 311 -4.01 -30.66 -4.94
C PHE A 311 -5.16 -29.79 -4.40
N ILE A 312 -5.02 -28.46 -4.43
CA ILE A 312 -6.05 -27.52 -3.93
C ILE A 312 -7.11 -27.17 -4.97
N ASN A 313 -6.80 -27.32 -6.25
CA ASN A 313 -7.70 -26.94 -7.32
C ASN A 313 -8.72 -28.05 -7.65
N ALA A 314 -9.12 -28.85 -6.65
CA ALA A 314 -10.25 -29.75 -6.79
C ALA A 314 -11.52 -28.89 -6.88
N ALA A 315 -12.30 -29.08 -7.95
CA ALA A 315 -13.50 -28.29 -8.26
C ALA A 315 -14.62 -28.33 -7.18
N GLU A 316 -14.38 -29.04 -6.07
CA GLU A 316 -15.35 -29.37 -5.03
C GLU A 316 -14.99 -28.80 -3.65
N TRP A 317 -13.95 -27.97 -3.50
CA TRP A 317 -13.58 -27.39 -2.21
C TRP A 317 -14.22 -26.00 -2.04
N PRO A 318 -15.34 -25.86 -1.31
CA PRO A 318 -15.92 -24.56 -0.99
C PRO A 318 -15.07 -23.89 0.08
N LEU A 319 -13.97 -23.27 -0.32
CA LEU A 319 -13.24 -22.37 0.57
C LEU A 319 -14.15 -21.16 0.80
N SER A 320 -14.71 -21.04 2.02
CA SER A 320 -15.57 -19.92 2.37
C SER A 320 -14.80 -18.61 2.17
N PRO A 321 -15.16 -17.76 1.20
CA PRO A 321 -14.47 -16.50 1.00
C PRO A 321 -14.69 -15.64 2.25
N SER A 322 -13.64 -14.98 2.72
CA SER A 322 -13.70 -14.16 3.93
C SER A 322 -14.77 -13.07 3.81
N ILE A 323 -15.61 -12.96 4.83
CA ILE A 323 -16.61 -11.89 4.97
C ILE A 323 -15.88 -10.67 5.55
N GLY A 324 -15.08 -9.97 4.74
CA GLY A 324 -14.27 -8.85 5.21
C GLY A 324 -13.34 -8.23 4.18
N GLY A 325 -12.72 -7.09 4.54
CA GLY A 325 -11.72 -6.40 3.74
C GLY A 325 -10.31 -6.88 4.08
N GLY A 326 -9.85 -7.97 3.47
CA GLY A 326 -8.51 -8.51 3.68
C GLY A 326 -8.27 -9.81 2.93
N PRO A 327 -7.02 -10.18 2.61
CA PRO A 327 -6.71 -11.46 1.98
C PRO A 327 -6.91 -12.62 2.98
N THR A 328 -7.35 -13.76 2.46
CA THR A 328 -7.51 -15.00 3.22
C THR A 328 -6.25 -15.87 3.12
N ILE A 329 -5.75 -16.38 4.24
CA ILE A 329 -4.66 -17.36 4.32
C ILE A 329 -5.26 -18.70 4.74
N ASN A 330 -5.09 -19.70 3.88
CA ASN A 330 -5.72 -21.00 4.08
C ASN A 330 -4.74 -22.01 4.70
N PHE A 331 -5.10 -22.59 5.84
CA PHE A 331 -4.36 -23.68 6.47
C PHE A 331 -5.21 -24.94 6.44
N ILE A 332 -4.78 -25.93 5.66
CA ILE A 332 -5.51 -27.18 5.46
C ILE A 332 -4.78 -28.31 6.16
N ILE A 333 -5.50 -29.05 7.00
CA ILE A 333 -5.11 -30.38 7.43
C ILE A 333 -5.87 -31.38 6.58
N PHE A 334 -5.15 -32.19 5.80
CA PHE A 334 -5.73 -33.29 5.05
C PHE A 334 -5.49 -34.61 5.77
N VAL A 335 -6.55 -35.38 5.97
CA VAL A 335 -6.47 -36.70 6.62
C VAL A 335 -6.22 -37.77 5.58
N GLY A 336 -5.03 -38.38 5.61
CA GLY A 336 -4.67 -39.46 4.70
C GLY A 336 -3.22 -39.91 4.86
N ASP A 337 -2.87 -41.00 4.16
CA ASP A 337 -1.54 -41.62 4.22
C ASP A 337 -0.71 -41.28 2.97
N MET A 338 -0.76 -40.02 2.55
CA MET A 338 -0.03 -39.51 1.38
C MET A 338 1.24 -38.80 1.83
N GLU A 339 2.31 -38.90 1.04
CA GLU A 339 3.57 -38.21 1.29
C GLU A 339 3.99 -37.39 0.07
N VAL A 340 4.70 -36.28 0.28
CA VAL A 340 5.34 -35.54 -0.81
C VAL A 340 6.66 -36.21 -1.17
N ASP A 341 7.04 -36.17 -2.45
CA ASP A 341 8.35 -36.62 -2.94
C ASP A 341 9.49 -36.05 -2.06
N GLY A 342 10.24 -36.95 -1.42
CA GLY A 342 11.20 -36.62 -0.37
C GLY A 342 10.72 -36.86 1.08
N GLY A 343 9.55 -37.48 1.29
CA GLY A 343 9.03 -37.90 2.59
C GLY A 343 8.46 -36.77 3.45
N ALA A 344 8.19 -35.60 2.86
CA ALA A 344 7.60 -34.48 3.58
C ALA A 344 6.08 -34.63 3.66
N LYS A 345 5.50 -34.39 4.85
CA LYS A 345 4.04 -34.40 5.06
C LYS A 345 3.40 -33.01 4.94
N SER A 346 4.15 -31.97 4.58
CA SER A 346 3.63 -30.60 4.52
C SER A 346 4.31 -29.76 3.46
N TRP A 347 3.56 -28.83 2.86
CA TRP A 347 4.10 -27.85 1.93
C TRP A 347 3.41 -26.49 2.08
N LEU A 348 4.12 -25.45 1.66
CA LEU A 348 3.61 -24.08 1.60
C LEU A 348 3.28 -23.77 0.15
N ILE A 349 2.16 -23.08 -0.07
CA ILE A 349 1.80 -22.54 -1.38
C ILE A 349 1.96 -21.02 -1.33
N PRO A 350 2.88 -20.48 -2.16
CA PRO A 350 3.14 -19.05 -2.24
C PRO A 350 1.87 -18.22 -2.33
N GLN A 351 1.80 -17.17 -1.51
CA GLN A 351 0.71 -16.20 -1.52
C GLN A 351 -0.71 -16.75 -1.25
N TRP A 352 -0.83 -17.98 -0.75
CA TRP A 352 -2.13 -18.62 -0.52
C TRP A 352 -2.26 -19.23 0.88
N GLY A 353 -1.28 -20.00 1.34
CA GLY A 353 -1.47 -20.80 2.54
C GLY A 353 -0.57 -22.03 2.63
N GLY A 354 -0.97 -23.00 3.46
CA GLY A 354 -0.20 -24.21 3.68
C GLY A 354 -1.08 -25.44 3.87
N VAL A 355 -0.53 -26.59 3.52
CA VAL A 355 -1.20 -27.89 3.64
C VAL A 355 -0.32 -28.82 4.46
N VAL A 356 -0.94 -29.52 5.40
CA VAL A 356 -0.33 -30.57 6.23
C VAL A 356 -1.16 -31.84 6.08
N ILE A 357 -0.50 -32.95 5.84
CA ILE A 357 -1.10 -34.28 5.81
C ILE A 357 -0.88 -34.93 7.18
N LEU A 358 -1.97 -35.39 7.79
CA LEU A 358 -1.94 -36.14 9.04
C LEU A 358 -2.60 -37.51 8.82
N SER A 359 -2.05 -38.54 9.45
CA SER A 359 -2.73 -39.83 9.51
C SER A 359 -3.92 -39.74 10.49
N PRO A 360 -4.97 -40.58 10.33
CA PRO A 360 -6.16 -40.54 11.18
C PRO A 360 -5.88 -40.61 12.70
N SER A 361 -4.86 -41.38 13.09
CA SER A 361 -4.44 -41.53 14.49
C SER A 361 -3.73 -40.30 15.06
N GLU A 362 -3.21 -39.41 14.20
CA GLU A 362 -2.44 -38.22 14.58
C GLU A 362 -3.35 -36.99 14.80
N ILE A 363 -4.66 -37.10 14.51
CA ILE A 363 -5.60 -35.96 14.58
C ILE A 363 -5.85 -35.48 16.02
N GLU A 364 -5.64 -36.33 17.02
CA GLU A 364 -5.77 -35.95 18.43
C GLU A 364 -4.66 -35.00 18.89
N ASP A 365 -3.46 -35.10 18.30
CA ASP A 365 -2.33 -34.22 18.58
C ASP A 365 -2.04 -33.28 17.41
N LEU A 366 -2.70 -32.11 17.44
CA LEU A 366 -2.51 -31.08 16.42
C LEU A 366 -1.23 -30.24 16.62
N GLN A 367 -0.43 -30.49 17.67
CA GLN A 367 0.76 -29.69 17.95
C GLN A 367 1.74 -29.61 16.76
N PRO A 368 2.13 -30.72 16.10
CA PRO A 368 3.07 -30.65 14.98
C PRO A 368 2.54 -29.82 13.81
N ALA A 369 1.25 -29.99 13.48
CA ALA A 369 0.60 -29.23 12.41
C ALA A 369 0.53 -27.73 12.73
N MET A 370 0.17 -27.35 13.96
CA MET A 370 0.11 -25.95 14.37
C MET A 370 1.48 -25.27 14.32
N LEU A 371 2.56 -25.96 14.72
CA LEU A 371 3.91 -25.42 14.64
C LEU A 371 4.37 -25.22 13.18
N ILE A 372 3.98 -26.12 12.28
CA ILE A 372 4.23 -25.96 10.83
C ILE A 372 3.46 -24.75 10.30
N PHE A 373 2.17 -24.61 10.64
CA PHE A 373 1.35 -23.46 10.23
C PHE A 373 1.89 -22.15 10.79
N ALA A 374 2.36 -22.11 12.04
CA ALA A 374 3.02 -20.93 12.61
C ALA A 374 4.27 -20.52 11.81
N LYS A 375 5.11 -21.48 11.42
CA LYS A 375 6.29 -21.21 10.58
C LYS A 375 5.89 -20.73 9.17
N GLN A 376 4.88 -21.35 8.57
CA GLN A 376 4.35 -21.00 7.26
C GLN A 376 3.71 -19.60 7.27
N LEU A 377 2.96 -19.25 8.31
CA LEU A 377 2.38 -17.92 8.51
C LEU A 377 3.47 -16.85 8.53
N LEU A 378 4.52 -17.06 9.34
CA LEU A 378 5.66 -16.13 9.39
C LEU A 378 6.34 -15.99 8.01
N SER A 379 6.47 -17.09 7.26
CA SER A 379 7.01 -17.05 5.89
C SER A 379 6.12 -16.30 4.91
N LEU A 380 4.79 -16.46 4.98
CA LEU A 380 3.83 -15.76 4.11
C LEU A 380 3.75 -14.26 4.40
N LEU A 381 3.92 -13.87 5.67
CA LEU A 381 4.04 -12.47 6.08
C LEU A 381 5.40 -11.87 5.72
N GLY A 382 6.36 -12.68 5.26
CA GLY A 382 7.68 -12.23 4.84
C GLY A 382 8.69 -12.04 5.99
N ALA A 383 8.47 -12.69 7.14
CA ALA A 383 9.46 -12.69 8.21
C ALA A 383 10.76 -13.39 7.75
N PRO A 384 11.95 -12.86 8.10
CA PRO A 384 13.22 -13.47 7.72
C PRO A 384 13.34 -14.90 8.25
N GLU A 385 14.17 -15.76 7.67
CA GLU A 385 14.33 -17.14 8.16
C GLU A 385 15.33 -17.24 9.33
N THR A 386 16.26 -16.29 9.43
CA THR A 386 17.35 -16.32 10.41
C THR A 386 17.02 -15.60 11.72
N GLY A 387 17.54 -16.12 12.82
CA GLY A 387 17.47 -15.50 14.14
C GLY A 387 16.32 -15.97 15.03
N SER A 388 16.27 -15.42 16.25
CA SER A 388 15.20 -15.70 17.22
C SER A 388 13.89 -15.04 16.81
N LEU A 389 12.75 -15.55 17.31
CA LEU A 389 11.44 -15.01 16.93
C LEU A 389 11.33 -13.48 17.15
N PRO A 390 11.74 -12.89 18.30
CA PRO A 390 11.69 -11.44 18.47
C PRO A 390 12.55 -10.69 17.46
N PHE A 391 13.76 -11.19 17.15
CA PHE A 391 14.64 -10.59 16.15
C PHE A 391 13.99 -10.57 14.77
N ARG A 392 13.40 -11.71 14.36
CA ARG A 392 12.68 -11.85 13.09
C ARG A 392 11.50 -10.88 12.98
N LEU A 393 10.73 -10.73 14.05
CA LEU A 393 9.59 -9.81 14.10
C LEU A 393 10.01 -8.34 14.04
N GLN A 394 11.12 -7.97 14.70
CA GLN A 394 11.65 -6.61 14.60
C GLN A 394 12.14 -6.31 13.17
N THR A 395 12.87 -7.23 12.54
CA THR A 395 13.27 -7.08 11.13
C THR A 395 12.04 -6.95 10.22
N LEU A 396 11.02 -7.78 10.41
CA LEU A 396 9.76 -7.69 9.67
C LEU A 396 9.10 -6.31 9.84
N SER A 397 9.00 -5.81 11.07
CA SER A 397 8.46 -4.48 11.37
C SER A 397 9.20 -3.37 10.60
N ARG A 398 10.53 -3.44 10.55
CA ARG A 398 11.37 -2.45 9.83
C ARG A 398 11.17 -2.52 8.32
N VAL A 399 11.17 -3.72 7.75
CA VAL A 399 10.94 -3.97 6.32
C VAL A 399 9.54 -3.49 5.92
N LEU A 400 8.52 -3.78 6.73
CA LEU A 400 7.15 -3.33 6.49
C LEU A 400 7.00 -1.81 6.64
N SER A 401 7.66 -1.19 7.62
CA SER A 401 7.67 0.27 7.77
C SER A 401 8.19 0.95 6.49
N ALA A 402 9.28 0.42 5.93
CA ALA A 402 9.86 0.89 4.67
C ALA A 402 8.87 0.73 3.51
N SER A 403 8.33 -0.49 3.36
CA SER A 403 7.40 -0.83 2.28
C SER A 403 6.14 0.05 2.30
N LEU A 404 5.55 0.23 3.47
CA LEU A 404 4.35 1.06 3.66
C LEU A 404 4.61 2.54 3.42
N LEU A 405 5.77 3.06 3.85
CA LEU A 405 6.17 4.44 3.58
C LEU A 405 6.29 4.69 2.08
N LEU A 406 6.95 3.79 1.35
CA LEU A 406 7.09 3.86 -0.10
C LEU A 406 5.74 3.74 -0.81
N LYS A 407 4.89 2.79 -0.38
CA LYS A 407 3.55 2.58 -0.94
C LYS A 407 2.68 3.83 -0.76
N ALA A 408 2.59 4.37 0.46
CA ALA A 408 1.83 5.58 0.76
C ALA A 408 2.32 6.78 -0.06
N SER A 409 3.63 6.97 -0.17
CA SER A 409 4.23 8.05 -0.97
C SER A 409 3.88 7.92 -2.45
N SER A 410 3.95 6.71 -3.00
CA SER A 410 3.56 6.41 -4.39
C SER A 410 2.06 6.64 -4.63
N THR A 411 1.19 6.24 -3.69
CA THR A 411 -0.26 6.47 -3.74
C THR A 411 -0.57 7.96 -3.77
N LEU A 412 0.07 8.78 -2.92
CA LEU A 412 -0.08 10.24 -2.95
C LEU A 412 0.40 10.83 -4.28
N GLY A 413 1.53 10.37 -4.81
CA GLY A 413 2.01 10.79 -6.13
C GLY A 413 1.01 10.46 -7.25
N SER A 414 0.41 9.28 -7.19
CA SER A 414 -0.62 8.84 -8.14
C SER A 414 -1.89 9.68 -8.03
N LEU A 415 -2.32 10.01 -6.81
CA LEU A 415 -3.43 10.94 -6.56
C LEU A 415 -3.14 12.34 -7.12
N ALA A 416 -1.91 12.84 -6.94
CA ALA A 416 -1.51 14.15 -7.48
C ALA A 416 -1.60 14.16 -9.01
N ARG A 417 -1.05 13.13 -9.68
CA ARG A 417 -1.11 12.98 -11.15
C ARG A 417 -2.56 12.87 -11.64
N LEU A 418 -3.39 12.08 -10.97
CA LEU A 418 -4.81 11.94 -11.30
C LEU A 418 -5.54 13.28 -11.20
N SER A 419 -5.29 14.04 -10.13
CA SER A 419 -5.90 15.35 -9.94
C SER A 419 -5.49 16.37 -11.02
N LEU A 420 -4.27 16.27 -11.54
CA LEU A 420 -3.79 17.13 -12.63
C LEU A 420 -4.36 16.70 -13.99
N ALA A 421 -4.43 15.39 -14.23
CA ALA A 421 -4.92 14.83 -15.50
C ALA A 421 -6.43 15.03 -15.70
N LEU A 422 -7.21 15.00 -14.62
CA LEU A 422 -8.67 15.09 -14.65
C LEU A 422 -9.16 16.34 -13.90
N PRO A 423 -9.16 17.53 -14.53
CA PRO A 423 -9.54 18.77 -13.86
C PRO A 423 -11.03 18.84 -13.46
N SER A 424 -11.88 18.02 -14.10
CA SER A 424 -13.32 17.92 -13.88
C SER A 424 -13.71 16.98 -12.72
N ILE A 425 -12.77 16.32 -12.05
CA ILE A 425 -13.07 15.45 -10.90
C ILE A 425 -13.35 16.29 -9.63
N ALA A 426 -14.38 15.93 -8.86
CA ALA A 426 -14.55 16.50 -7.52
C ALA A 426 -13.46 15.99 -6.59
N ILE A 427 -12.96 16.91 -5.77
CA ILE A 427 -12.07 16.59 -4.66
C ILE A 427 -12.77 17.07 -3.38
N PRO A 428 -13.40 16.17 -2.62
CA PRO A 428 -14.07 16.52 -1.39
C PRO A 428 -13.06 16.88 -0.28
N ARG A 429 -13.55 17.51 0.80
CA ARG A 429 -12.70 17.85 1.94
C ARG A 429 -12.12 16.62 2.65
N SER A 430 -12.84 15.50 2.65
CA SER A 430 -12.35 14.22 3.20
C SER A 430 -11.04 13.77 2.55
N VAL A 431 -10.90 13.97 1.23
CA VAL A 431 -9.66 13.64 0.48
C VAL A 431 -8.54 14.59 0.86
N ALA A 432 -8.80 15.90 0.97
CA ALA A 432 -7.80 16.87 1.40
C ALA A 432 -7.31 16.59 2.84
N ASP A 433 -8.24 16.31 3.76
CA ASP A 433 -7.91 15.96 5.14
C ASP A 433 -7.12 14.65 5.21
N GLY A 434 -7.50 13.64 4.42
CA GLY A 434 -6.78 12.37 4.31
C GLY A 434 -5.36 12.55 3.77
N VAL A 435 -5.17 13.39 2.76
CA VAL A 435 -3.84 13.76 2.23
C VAL A 435 -3.00 14.46 3.29
N THR A 436 -3.56 15.44 4.00
CA THR A 436 -2.83 16.14 5.07
C THR A 436 -2.43 15.18 6.19
N LYS A 437 -3.34 14.33 6.66
CA LYS A 437 -3.05 13.31 7.69
C LYS A 437 -2.03 12.28 7.24
N SER A 438 -2.09 11.88 5.97
CA SER A 438 -1.13 10.95 5.38
C SER A 438 0.27 11.57 5.36
N ILE A 439 0.41 12.83 4.91
CA ILE A 439 1.68 13.55 4.89
C ILE A 439 2.26 13.72 6.30
N THR A 440 1.45 14.11 7.29
CA THR A 440 1.93 14.24 8.68
C THR A 440 2.38 12.89 9.23
N SER A 441 1.65 11.81 8.91
CA SER A 441 2.02 10.45 9.32
C SER A 441 3.28 9.97 8.59
N LEU A 442 3.49 10.35 7.32
CA LEU A 442 4.71 10.04 6.56
C LEU A 442 5.94 10.70 7.17
N HIS A 443 5.84 11.95 7.61
CA HIS A 443 6.93 12.63 8.33
C HIS A 443 7.29 11.86 9.60
N ALA A 444 6.30 11.56 10.45
CA ALA A 444 6.53 10.81 11.69
C ALA A 444 7.05 9.38 11.43
N ALA A 445 6.59 8.72 10.36
CA ALA A 445 7.09 7.42 9.95
C ALA A 445 8.56 7.48 9.51
N CYS A 446 8.94 8.50 8.73
CA CYS A 446 10.30 8.72 8.27
C CYS A 446 11.28 8.96 9.43
N GLU A 447 10.91 9.80 10.39
CA GLU A 447 11.73 10.07 11.58
C GLU A 447 11.85 8.85 12.51
N GLY A 448 10.80 8.03 12.56
CA GLY A 448 10.72 6.81 13.37
C GLY A 448 11.19 5.53 12.67
N LEU A 449 11.82 5.60 11.50
CA LEU A 449 12.31 4.42 10.79
C LEU A 449 13.30 3.63 11.65
N GLY A 450 13.03 2.34 11.86
CA GLY A 450 13.86 1.46 12.68
C GLY A 450 13.21 0.97 13.97
N GLY A 451 12.07 1.54 14.39
CA GLY A 451 11.32 1.10 15.56
C GLY A 451 9.82 0.89 15.30
N HIS A 452 9.11 0.37 16.30
CA HIS A 452 7.66 0.10 16.27
C HIS A 452 6.80 1.35 15.97
N LYS A 453 7.19 2.53 16.49
CA LYS A 453 6.50 3.81 16.21
C LYS A 453 6.51 4.14 14.71
N GLY A 454 7.62 3.83 14.02
CA GLY A 454 7.73 4.00 12.57
C GLY A 454 6.68 3.19 11.81
N LEU A 455 6.50 1.92 12.18
CA LEU A 455 5.49 1.05 11.58
C LEU A 455 4.07 1.59 11.80
N GLN A 456 3.74 2.01 13.02
CA GLN A 456 2.41 2.54 13.34
C GLN A 456 2.06 3.78 12.50
N HIS A 457 3.00 4.72 12.37
CA HIS A 457 2.80 5.90 11.54
C HIS A 457 2.77 5.55 10.04
N ALA A 458 3.59 4.60 9.57
CA ALA A 458 3.57 4.14 8.18
C ALA A 458 2.22 3.47 7.82
N ARG A 459 1.66 2.65 8.72
CA ARG A 459 0.31 2.07 8.59
C ARG A 459 -0.76 3.14 8.49
N SER A 460 -0.70 4.15 9.37
CA SER A 460 -1.64 5.27 9.34
C SER A 460 -1.53 6.08 8.04
N ALA A 461 -0.31 6.36 7.60
CA ALA A 461 -0.04 7.09 6.36
C ALA A 461 -0.64 6.39 5.13
N GLU A 462 -0.41 5.08 5.02
CA GLU A 462 -0.88 4.26 3.92
C GLU A 462 -2.41 4.15 3.92
N ARG A 463 -3.02 3.90 5.09
CA ARG A 463 -4.47 3.83 5.23
C ARG A 463 -5.17 5.14 4.83
N GLU A 464 -4.67 6.29 5.30
CA GLU A 464 -5.26 7.58 4.94
C GLU A 464 -5.02 7.93 3.45
N ALA A 465 -3.87 7.55 2.88
CA ALA A 465 -3.59 7.72 1.45
C ALA A 465 -4.51 6.87 0.57
N GLU A 466 -4.67 5.58 0.88
CA GLU A 466 -5.58 4.69 0.13
C GLU A 466 -7.04 5.14 0.28
N LYS A 467 -7.46 5.51 1.49
CA LYS A 467 -8.81 6.03 1.73
C LYS A 467 -9.08 7.29 0.88
N ALA A 468 -8.13 8.21 0.83
CA ALA A 468 -8.25 9.42 0.01
C ALA A 468 -8.24 9.10 -1.50
N PHE A 469 -7.43 8.14 -1.95
CA PHE A 469 -7.35 7.74 -3.35
C PHE A 469 -8.63 7.03 -3.84
N PHE A 470 -9.21 6.16 -3.01
CA PHE A 470 -10.40 5.38 -3.33
C PHE A 470 -11.71 5.98 -2.80
N GLU A 471 -11.72 7.28 -2.49
CA GLU A 471 -12.92 7.95 -2.01
C GLU A 471 -14.06 7.85 -3.05
N LYS A 472 -15.19 7.25 -2.64
CA LYS A 472 -16.31 6.89 -3.52
C LYS A 472 -16.84 8.04 -4.38
N SER A 473 -16.83 9.27 -3.85
CA SER A 473 -17.34 10.44 -4.55
C SER A 473 -16.45 10.92 -5.70
N MET A 474 -15.15 10.60 -5.70
CA MET A 474 -14.26 10.98 -6.80
C MET A 474 -14.54 10.13 -8.05
N VAL A 475 -14.76 8.82 -7.86
CA VAL A 475 -14.99 7.88 -8.97
C VAL A 475 -16.35 8.12 -9.63
N GLY A 476 -17.39 8.44 -8.84
CA GLY A 476 -18.75 8.61 -9.36
C GLY A 476 -18.96 9.82 -10.27
N GLN A 477 -18.11 10.85 -10.21
CA GLN A 477 -18.31 12.09 -10.96
C GLN A 477 -17.59 12.17 -12.31
N VAL A 478 -16.69 11.23 -12.59
CA VAL A 478 -16.10 11.08 -13.94
C VAL A 478 -17.17 10.79 -15.00
N TYR A 479 -18.34 10.28 -14.57
CA TYR A 479 -19.42 9.84 -15.44
C TYR A 479 -20.33 10.96 -16.01
N PHE A 480 -20.09 12.23 -15.66
CA PHE A 480 -20.90 13.36 -16.15
C PHE A 480 -20.04 14.41 -16.89
N PRO A 481 -19.74 14.18 -18.17
CA PRO A 481 -19.07 15.15 -19.04
C PRO A 481 -19.85 16.48 -19.10
N ASP A 482 -19.16 17.59 -19.30
CA ASP A 482 -19.79 18.92 -19.35
C ASP A 482 -20.78 19.04 -20.53
N GLU A 483 -20.61 18.26 -21.60
CA GLU A 483 -21.54 18.19 -22.72
C GLU A 483 -22.93 17.71 -22.27
N HIS A 484 -22.98 16.78 -21.32
CA HIS A 484 -24.23 16.25 -20.79
C HIS A 484 -24.93 17.29 -19.90
N LYS A 485 -24.18 18.15 -19.20
CA LYS A 485 -24.76 19.29 -18.48
C LYS A 485 -25.43 20.25 -19.45
N VAL A 486 -24.75 20.62 -20.54
CA VAL A 486 -25.30 21.54 -21.56
C VAL A 486 -26.54 20.95 -22.22
N ALA A 487 -26.53 19.65 -22.55
CA ALA A 487 -27.67 18.95 -23.14
C ALA A 487 -28.93 18.98 -22.25
N VAL A 488 -28.76 18.92 -20.93
CA VAL A 488 -29.87 19.02 -19.96
C VAL A 488 -30.41 20.45 -19.85
N TYR A 489 -29.54 21.47 -19.92
CA TYR A 489 -29.96 22.87 -19.81
C TYR A 489 -30.51 23.49 -21.11
N LEU A 490 -30.11 22.98 -22.27
CA LEU A 490 -30.47 23.54 -23.59
C LEU A 490 -32.00 23.63 -23.82
N PRO A 491 -32.83 22.62 -23.49
CA PRO A 491 -34.29 22.70 -23.67
C PRO A 491 -34.96 23.75 -22.77
N LEU A 492 -34.36 24.04 -21.61
CA LEU A 492 -34.92 24.93 -20.60
C LEU A 492 -34.51 26.40 -20.86
N LEU A 493 -33.28 26.62 -21.31
CA LEU A 493 -32.73 27.96 -21.60
C LEU A 493 -32.93 28.39 -23.06
N GLY A 494 -33.03 27.47 -24.01
CA GLY A 494 -33.15 27.75 -25.44
C GLY A 494 -34.33 28.66 -25.81
N PRO A 495 -35.57 28.39 -25.36
CA PRO A 495 -36.74 29.19 -25.68
C PRO A 495 -36.66 30.64 -25.19
N ILE A 496 -35.95 30.89 -24.10
CA ILE A 496 -35.77 32.23 -23.51
C ILE A 496 -34.53 32.92 -24.09
N GLY A 497 -33.44 32.18 -24.28
CA GLY A 497 -32.15 32.70 -24.73
C GLY A 497 -32.13 33.10 -26.20
N VAL A 498 -32.75 32.32 -27.09
CA VAL A 498 -32.74 32.60 -28.54
C VAL A 498 -33.42 33.93 -28.88
N PRO A 499 -34.63 34.25 -28.39
CA PRO A 499 -35.25 35.56 -28.65
C PRO A 499 -34.47 36.74 -28.08
N LEU A 500 -33.89 36.60 -26.88
CA LEU A 500 -33.08 37.65 -26.24
C LEU A 500 -31.78 37.93 -27.01
N ALA A 501 -31.12 36.88 -27.51
CA ALA A 501 -29.91 37.01 -28.32
C ALA A 501 -30.20 37.66 -29.68
N VAL A 502 -31.26 37.23 -30.36
CA VAL A 502 -31.71 37.85 -31.63
C VAL A 502 -32.12 39.31 -31.41
N GLY A 503 -32.80 39.61 -30.30
CA GLY A 503 -33.18 40.97 -29.91
C GLY A 503 -31.95 41.86 -29.68
N ALA A 504 -30.97 41.39 -28.92
CA ALA A 504 -29.71 42.10 -28.68
C ALA A 504 -28.91 42.32 -29.97
N PHE A 505 -28.80 41.30 -30.84
CA PHE A 505 -28.08 41.42 -32.11
C PHE A 505 -28.70 42.46 -33.05
N LYS A 506 -30.04 42.49 -33.14
CA LYS A 506 -30.76 43.51 -33.93
C LYS A 506 -30.52 44.92 -33.39
N GLU A 507 -30.53 45.08 -32.06
CA GLU A 507 -30.32 46.37 -31.41
C GLU A 507 -28.88 46.88 -31.56
N ILE A 508 -27.89 45.99 -31.43
CA ILE A 508 -26.47 46.29 -31.68
C ILE A 508 -26.27 46.70 -33.14
N ARG A 509 -26.84 45.96 -34.09
CA ARG A 509 -26.75 46.29 -35.52
C ARG A 509 -27.42 47.62 -35.85
N ALA A 510 -28.56 47.93 -35.23
CA ALA A 510 -29.24 49.21 -35.36
C ALA A 510 -28.41 50.36 -34.78
N TRP A 511 -27.74 50.14 -33.65
CA TRP A 511 -26.84 51.12 -33.04
C TRP A 511 -25.59 51.39 -33.89
N ILE A 512 -24.99 50.35 -34.47
CA ILE A 512 -23.82 50.48 -35.37
C ILE A 512 -24.21 51.22 -36.66
N LYS A 513 -25.37 50.88 -37.27
CA LYS A 513 -25.87 51.58 -38.46
C LYS A 513 -26.25 53.04 -38.20
N GLY A 514 -26.75 53.33 -37.00
CA GLY A 514 -27.03 54.71 -36.55
C GLY A 514 -25.75 55.55 -36.36
N LYS A 515 -24.64 54.93 -35.92
CA LYS A 515 -23.33 55.59 -35.81
C LYS A 515 -22.68 55.87 -37.17
N THR A 516 -22.92 55.06 -38.19
CA THR A 516 -22.42 55.30 -39.56
C THR A 516 -23.17 56.40 -40.33
N TRP A 517 -24.24 56.97 -39.76
CA TRP A 517 -24.99 58.10 -40.33
C TRP A 517 -24.67 59.46 -39.66
N THR A 518 -23.65 59.48 -38.79
CA THR A 518 -23.18 60.69 -38.10
C THR A 518 -21.68 60.88 -38.30
N LEU A 519 -21.25 60.90 -39.56
CA LEU A 519 -19.95 61.39 -40.01
C LEU A 519 -20.14 62.24 -41.27
#